data_AF-A0A3G8Y978-F1
#
_entry.id   AF-A0A3G8Y978-F1
#
_cell.length_a   1.000
_cell.length_b   1.000
_cell.length_c   1.000
_cell.angle_alpha   90.00
_cell.angle_beta   90.00
_cell.angle_gamma   90.00
#
_symmetry.space_group_name_H-M   'P 1'
#
loop_
_entity.id
_entity.type
_entity.pdbx_description
1 polymer ?
#
loop_
_entity_poly.entity_id
_entity_poly.type
_entity_poly.pdbx_seq_one_letter_code
_entity_poly.pdbx_strand_id
1 'polypeptide(L)'
;MPSPTYLRSICTVPLTPDTDARDPALWARVFTGWQFQELDNLEALDRVIELIRPSHQTEVRRGLLVYATWPQASGTLPALVNLSADGRFVTLRVFASHLTEVQRRSEQLTEKLLREKAFSLPEEVRIRVAINLDGVATDLTAGRVNVRRGGALRSFYEVNKYALNVTSLVLVVTLLIFLLVTPDSNFTPLGKFYGLSGRILSAVLLNALLLVSQFLFFARHRQVIDWEKP
;
A
#
# COMPACT_ATOMS: atom_id res chain seq x y z
N MET A 1 -14.04 29.98 14.43
CA MET A 1 -13.10 28.87 14.72
C MET A 1 -12.16 28.75 13.53
N PRO A 2 -10.83 28.61 13.71
CA PRO A 2 -9.94 28.40 12.57
C PRO A 2 -10.32 27.11 11.87
N SER A 3 -10.47 27.15 10.54
CA SER A 3 -10.78 25.97 9.74
C SER A 3 -9.65 24.94 9.91
N PRO A 4 -9.96 23.66 10.12
CA PRO A 4 -8.94 22.62 10.25
C PRO A 4 -8.07 22.58 8.99
N THR A 5 -6.76 22.79 9.16
CA THR A 5 -5.80 22.69 8.08
C THR A 5 -5.56 21.22 7.76
N TYR A 6 -6.17 20.74 6.67
CA TYR A 6 -5.96 19.37 6.21
C TYR A 6 -4.82 19.28 5.21
N LEU A 7 -4.00 18.25 5.36
CA LEU A 7 -3.14 17.75 4.32
C LEU A 7 -3.96 16.94 3.34
N ARG A 8 -3.63 17.04 2.05
CA ARG A 8 -4.23 16.24 1.00
C ARG A 8 -3.17 15.51 0.20
N SER A 9 -3.39 14.24 -0.03
CA SER A 9 -2.67 13.48 -1.05
C SER A 9 -3.46 13.48 -2.34
N ILE A 10 -2.78 13.67 -3.47
CA ILE A 10 -3.37 13.65 -4.81
C ILE A 10 -2.66 12.56 -5.62
N CYS A 11 -3.44 11.62 -6.13
CA CYS A 11 -2.98 10.56 -7.03
C CYS A 11 -3.86 10.55 -8.28
N THR A 12 -3.28 10.76 -9.46
CA THR A 12 -3.99 10.67 -10.74
C THR A 12 -3.54 9.42 -11.48
N VAL A 13 -4.50 8.55 -11.82
CA VAL A 13 -4.25 7.27 -12.49
C VAL A 13 -5.15 7.12 -13.71
N PRO A 14 -4.67 6.53 -14.81
CA PRO A 14 -5.52 6.25 -15.95
C PRO A 14 -6.37 5.00 -15.70
N LEU A 15 -7.60 5.07 -16.17
CA LEU A 15 -8.53 3.95 -16.25
C LEU A 15 -8.23 3.11 -17.49
N THR A 16 -8.49 1.81 -17.38
CA THR A 16 -8.51 0.95 -18.56
C THR A 16 -9.77 1.20 -19.40
N PRO A 17 -9.72 1.02 -20.73
CA PRO A 17 -10.78 1.45 -21.65
C PRO A 17 -12.18 0.89 -21.34
N ASP A 18 -12.24 -0.31 -20.76
CA ASP A 18 -13.49 -1.03 -20.48
C ASP A 18 -14.00 -0.83 -19.03
N THR A 19 -13.34 0.01 -18.24
CA THR A 19 -13.72 0.22 -16.83
C THR A 19 -14.77 1.33 -16.70
N ASP A 20 -15.91 0.99 -16.12
CA ASP A 20 -16.86 1.99 -15.65
C ASP A 20 -16.39 2.59 -14.31
N ALA A 21 -15.99 3.86 -14.36
CA ALA A 21 -15.61 4.61 -13.18
C ALA A 21 -16.77 4.85 -12.22
N ARG A 22 -18.03 4.69 -12.65
CA ARG A 22 -19.24 4.89 -11.83
C ARG A 22 -19.67 3.62 -11.11
N ASP A 23 -19.03 2.48 -11.36
CA ASP A 23 -19.34 1.23 -10.66
C ASP A 23 -19.08 1.37 -9.15
N PRO A 24 -20.11 1.33 -8.29
CA PRO A 24 -19.92 1.41 -6.84
C PRO A 24 -19.16 0.18 -6.31
N ALA A 25 -19.23 -0.98 -6.97
CA ALA A 25 -18.50 -2.17 -6.55
C ALA A 25 -16.99 -2.01 -6.72
N LEU A 26 -16.53 -1.29 -7.74
CA LEU A 26 -15.12 -0.92 -7.90
C LEU A 26 -14.64 -0.13 -6.68
N TRP A 27 -15.36 0.92 -6.30
CA TRP A 27 -14.98 1.76 -5.18
C TRP A 27 -15.08 1.05 -3.84
N ALA A 28 -16.07 0.18 -3.66
CA ALA A 28 -16.17 -0.71 -2.48
C ALA A 28 -14.91 -1.56 -2.28
N ARG A 29 -14.30 -2.07 -3.35
CA ARG A 29 -13.05 -2.83 -3.28
C ARG A 29 -11.83 -1.94 -3.01
N VAL A 30 -11.74 -0.79 -3.69
CA VAL A 30 -10.63 0.17 -3.48
C VAL A 30 -10.63 0.72 -2.05
N PHE A 31 -11.79 1.12 -1.55
CA PHE A 31 -12.00 1.65 -0.20
C PHE A 31 -12.46 0.58 0.80
N THR A 32 -12.04 -0.68 0.63
CA THR A 32 -12.37 -1.76 1.57
C THR A 32 -12.01 -1.35 3.01
N GLY A 33 -12.97 -1.43 3.93
CA GLY A 33 -12.80 -1.05 5.35
C GLY A 33 -13.05 0.43 5.65
N TRP A 34 -13.38 1.24 4.63
CA TRP A 34 -13.93 2.57 4.81
C TRP A 34 -15.46 2.51 4.86
N GLN A 35 -16.06 3.50 5.52
CA GLN A 35 -17.50 3.70 5.55
C GLN A 35 -17.87 4.70 4.47
N PHE A 36 -18.61 4.25 3.45
CA PHE A 36 -19.23 5.16 2.49
C PHE A 36 -20.34 5.93 3.21
N GLN A 37 -20.35 7.26 3.10
CA GLN A 37 -21.55 8.01 3.47
C GLN A 37 -22.36 8.31 2.24
N GLU A 38 -23.67 8.07 2.34
CA GLU A 38 -24.64 8.63 1.41
C GLU A 38 -24.60 10.17 1.57
N LEU A 39 -24.40 10.86 0.45
CA LEU A 39 -24.17 12.30 0.38
C LEU A 39 -25.47 13.10 0.52
N ASP A 40 -26.30 12.77 1.51
CA ASP A 40 -27.56 13.49 1.77
C ASP A 40 -27.31 14.87 2.41
N ASN A 41 -26.08 15.14 2.88
CA ASN A 41 -25.67 16.41 3.47
C ASN A 41 -24.69 17.18 2.56
N LEU A 42 -25.24 18.01 1.68
CA LEU A 42 -24.50 18.89 0.76
C LEU A 42 -23.50 19.81 1.48
N GLU A 43 -23.76 20.22 2.72
CA GLU A 43 -22.87 21.12 3.47
C GLU A 43 -21.55 20.47 3.89
N ALA A 44 -21.56 19.17 4.18
CA ALA A 44 -20.34 18.44 4.51
C ALA A 44 -19.46 18.28 3.26
N LEU A 45 -20.11 18.05 2.11
CA LEU A 45 -19.44 17.94 0.81
C LEU A 45 -18.82 19.27 0.37
N ASP A 46 -19.57 20.37 0.47
CA ASP A 46 -19.08 21.70 0.11
C ASP A 46 -17.86 22.09 0.95
N ARG A 47 -17.86 21.78 2.25
CA ARG A 47 -16.69 22.00 3.14
C ARG A 47 -15.45 21.25 2.68
N VAL A 48 -15.57 20.03 2.15
CA VAL A 48 -14.41 19.28 1.63
C VAL A 48 -13.97 19.81 0.26
N ILE A 49 -14.91 20.24 -0.58
CA ILE A 49 -14.60 20.87 -1.86
C ILE A 49 -13.87 22.21 -1.65
N GLU A 50 -14.22 22.97 -0.62
CA GLU A 50 -13.52 24.21 -0.24
C GLU A 50 -12.05 23.99 0.13
N LEU A 51 -11.67 22.79 0.59
CA LEU A 51 -10.25 22.43 0.82
C LEU A 51 -9.46 22.26 -0.49
N ILE A 52 -10.15 22.17 -1.63
CA ILE A 52 -9.56 22.05 -2.96
C ILE A 52 -9.26 23.45 -3.52
N ARG A 53 -8.18 23.58 -4.30
CA ARG A 53 -7.84 24.84 -4.97
C ARG A 53 -9.05 25.33 -5.80
N PRO A 54 -9.42 26.62 -5.76
CA PRO A 54 -10.57 27.15 -6.48
C PRO A 54 -10.62 26.75 -7.96
N SER A 55 -9.47 26.73 -8.63
CA SER A 55 -9.35 26.34 -10.04
C SER A 55 -9.74 24.89 -10.35
N HIS A 56 -9.74 23.99 -9.36
CA HIS A 56 -10.11 22.57 -9.52
C HIS A 56 -11.49 22.24 -8.92
N GLN A 57 -12.12 23.16 -8.19
CA GLN A 57 -13.41 22.90 -7.53
C GLN A 57 -14.51 22.58 -8.54
N THR A 58 -14.56 23.30 -9.67
CA THR A 58 -15.53 23.06 -10.74
C THR A 58 -15.37 21.69 -11.39
N GLU A 59 -14.13 21.21 -11.53
CA GLU A 59 -13.84 19.87 -12.07
C GLU A 59 -14.30 18.78 -11.09
N VAL A 60 -14.06 18.99 -9.80
CA VAL A 60 -14.46 18.07 -8.73
C VAL A 60 -15.98 17.98 -8.62
N ARG A 61 -16.68 19.12 -8.71
CA ARG A 61 -18.16 19.17 -8.73
C ARG A 61 -18.78 18.45 -9.94
N ARG A 62 -18.02 18.25 -11.02
CA ARG A 62 -18.45 17.52 -12.24
C ARG A 62 -18.07 16.03 -12.21
N GLY A 63 -17.23 15.60 -11.28
CA GLY A 63 -16.75 14.23 -11.16
C GLY A 63 -17.63 13.34 -10.28
N LEU A 64 -17.29 12.05 -10.19
CA LEU A 64 -17.91 11.10 -9.26
C LEU A 64 -17.36 11.30 -7.85
N LEU A 65 -18.13 11.93 -6.97
CA LEU A 65 -17.76 12.17 -5.57
C LEU A 65 -18.06 10.93 -4.73
N VAL A 66 -17.04 10.11 -4.50
CA VAL A 66 -17.11 9.01 -3.52
C VAL A 66 -16.61 9.56 -2.19
N TYR A 67 -17.53 9.79 -1.25
CA TYR A 67 -17.20 10.17 0.11
C TYR A 67 -17.10 8.92 0.99
N ALA A 68 -15.90 8.67 1.50
CA ALA A 68 -15.65 7.58 2.41
C ALA A 68 -14.92 8.12 3.64
N THR A 69 -15.29 7.62 4.83
CA THR A 69 -14.62 7.94 6.09
C THR A 69 -13.92 6.70 6.64
N TRP A 70 -12.76 6.92 7.28
CA TRP A 70 -12.05 5.85 7.95
C TRP A 70 -12.51 5.72 9.41
N PRO A 71 -13.12 4.60 9.83
CA PRO A 71 -13.76 4.50 11.16
C PRO A 71 -12.79 4.51 12.35
N GLN A 72 -11.49 4.24 12.14
CA GLN A 72 -10.49 4.24 13.22
C GLN A 72 -9.65 5.52 13.28
N ALA A 73 -10.02 6.55 12.52
CA ALA A 73 -9.35 7.84 12.56
C ALA A 73 -9.97 8.66 13.69
N SER A 74 -9.19 9.52 14.33
CA SER A 74 -9.68 10.43 15.37
C SER A 74 -10.63 11.52 14.84
N GLY A 75 -10.98 11.50 13.54
CA GLY A 75 -11.96 12.37 12.89
C GLY A 75 -12.46 11.82 11.55
N THR A 76 -13.43 12.50 10.93
CA THR A 76 -13.93 12.19 9.58
C THR A 76 -12.88 12.56 8.55
N LEU A 77 -12.14 11.56 8.05
CA LEU A 77 -11.18 11.73 6.96
C LEU A 77 -11.89 11.53 5.62
N PRO A 78 -12.16 12.60 4.85
CA PRO A 78 -12.76 12.41 3.55
C PRO A 78 -11.74 11.81 2.59
N ALA A 79 -12.20 10.91 1.74
CA ALA A 79 -11.60 10.69 0.44
C ALA A 79 -12.54 11.28 -0.62
N LEU A 80 -11.97 11.76 -1.72
CA LEU A 80 -12.71 12.20 -2.89
C LEU A 80 -12.12 11.55 -4.13
N VAL A 81 -13.01 11.13 -5.02
CA VAL A 81 -12.65 10.67 -6.35
C VAL A 81 -13.15 11.74 -7.32
N ASN A 82 -12.44 11.99 -8.41
CA ASN A 82 -12.98 12.71 -9.55
C ASN A 82 -12.53 12.04 -10.83
N LEU A 83 -13.43 12.04 -11.80
CA LEU A 83 -13.16 11.60 -13.16
C LEU A 83 -12.79 12.83 -13.99
N SER A 84 -11.78 12.70 -14.85
CA SER A 84 -11.44 13.74 -15.83
C SER A 84 -12.55 13.90 -16.87
N ALA A 85 -12.62 15.06 -17.52
CA ALA A 85 -13.66 15.37 -18.51
C ALA A 85 -13.68 14.41 -19.72
N ASP A 86 -12.53 13.83 -20.06
CA ASP A 86 -12.39 12.83 -21.12
C ASP A 86 -12.68 11.39 -20.67
N GLY A 87 -12.98 11.18 -19.38
CA GLY A 87 -13.32 9.87 -18.80
C GLY A 87 -12.13 8.91 -18.65
N ARG A 88 -10.90 9.36 -18.95
CA ARG A 88 -9.72 8.47 -19.02
C ARG A 88 -8.92 8.43 -17.74
N PHE A 89 -9.02 9.46 -16.90
CA PHE A 89 -8.21 9.58 -15.69
C PHE A 89 -9.09 9.73 -14.47
N VAL A 90 -8.70 9.04 -13.41
CA VAL A 90 -9.27 9.20 -12.07
C VAL A 90 -8.25 9.90 -11.22
N THR A 91 -8.68 10.94 -10.52
CA THR A 91 -7.89 11.56 -9.47
C THR A 91 -8.49 11.22 -8.11
N LEU A 92 -7.68 10.56 -7.28
CA LEU A 92 -7.99 10.23 -5.90
C LEU A 92 -7.40 11.31 -4.99
N ARG A 93 -8.20 11.85 -4.08
CA ARG A 93 -7.77 12.77 -3.04
C ARG A 93 -8.06 12.19 -1.67
N VAL A 94 -7.06 12.18 -0.79
CA VAL A 94 -7.19 11.68 0.58
C VAL A 94 -6.78 12.78 1.52
N PHE A 95 -7.63 13.10 2.50
CA PHE A 95 -7.39 14.18 3.44
C PHE A 95 -7.07 13.63 4.83
N ALA A 96 -6.13 14.26 5.55
CA ALA A 96 -5.94 14.04 6.98
C ALA A 96 -5.21 15.19 7.69
N SER A 97 -5.25 15.19 9.02
CA SER A 97 -4.68 16.26 9.85
C SER A 97 -3.15 16.12 10.03
N HIS A 98 -2.60 14.92 9.84
CA HIS A 98 -1.19 14.63 10.06
C HIS A 98 -0.52 14.03 8.82
N LEU A 99 0.75 14.39 8.59
CA LEU A 99 1.49 13.97 7.38
C LEU A 99 1.64 12.45 7.33
N THR A 100 2.02 11.84 8.45
CA THR A 100 2.16 10.39 8.59
C THR A 100 0.85 9.65 8.30
N GLU A 101 -0.28 10.25 8.66
CA GLU A 101 -1.59 9.68 8.40
C GLU A 101 -1.94 9.75 6.91
N VAL A 102 -1.77 10.91 6.27
CA VAL A 102 -2.00 11.06 4.82
C VAL A 102 -1.09 10.12 4.03
N GLN A 103 0.20 10.02 4.37
CA GLN A 103 1.15 9.13 3.70
C GLN A 103 0.71 7.67 3.84
N ARG A 104 0.44 7.20 5.06
CA ARG A 104 0.00 5.82 5.32
C ARG A 104 -1.29 5.46 4.57
N ARG A 105 -2.28 6.36 4.54
CA ARG A 105 -3.55 6.12 3.85
C ARG A 105 -3.39 6.11 2.34
N SER A 106 -2.55 7.00 1.82
CA SER A 106 -2.21 7.04 0.40
C SER A 106 -1.54 5.76 -0.04
N GLU A 107 -0.60 5.23 0.75
CA GLU A 107 0.04 3.94 0.48
C GLU A 107 -0.97 2.79 0.42
N GLN A 108 -1.86 2.70 1.42
CA GLN A 108 -2.90 1.66 1.47
C GLN A 108 -3.83 1.70 0.26
N LEU A 109 -4.30 2.89 -0.12
CA LEU A 109 -5.17 3.05 -1.29
C LEU A 109 -4.42 2.78 -2.59
N THR A 110 -3.19 3.25 -2.72
CA THR A 110 -2.35 2.99 -3.91
C THR A 110 -2.05 1.50 -4.07
N GLU A 111 -1.84 0.78 -2.97
CA GLU A 111 -1.71 -0.67 -3.01
C GLU A 111 -2.97 -1.35 -3.57
N LYS A 112 -4.15 -0.88 -3.17
CA LYS A 112 -5.43 -1.41 -3.68
C LYS A 112 -5.61 -1.09 -5.16
N LEU A 113 -5.30 0.14 -5.58
CA LEU A 113 -5.33 0.55 -6.99
C LEU A 113 -4.41 -0.34 -7.85
N LEU A 114 -3.21 -0.69 -7.37
CA LEU A 114 -2.29 -1.58 -8.09
C LEU A 114 -2.79 -3.03 -8.23
N ARG A 115 -3.72 -3.47 -7.36
CA ARG A 115 -4.30 -4.82 -7.40
C ARG A 115 -5.54 -4.90 -8.30
N GLU A 116 -6.21 -3.78 -8.54
CA GLU A 116 -7.40 -3.71 -9.38
C GLU A 116 -7.01 -3.64 -10.87
N LYS A 117 -7.60 -4.51 -11.69
CA LYS A 117 -7.39 -4.50 -13.16
C LYS A 117 -7.95 -3.25 -13.83
N ALA A 118 -8.83 -2.55 -13.14
CA ALA A 118 -9.46 -1.31 -13.57
C ALA A 118 -8.47 -0.18 -13.88
N PHE A 119 -7.30 -0.18 -13.21
CA PHE A 119 -6.32 0.91 -13.30
C PHE A 119 -5.03 0.44 -13.97
N SER A 120 -4.48 1.32 -14.80
CA SER A 120 -3.17 1.10 -15.41
C SER A 120 -2.18 2.11 -14.85
N LEU A 121 -1.47 1.80 -13.77
CA LEU A 121 -0.47 2.72 -13.25
C LEU A 121 0.80 2.64 -14.12
N PRO A 122 1.22 3.70 -14.85
CA PRO A 122 2.53 3.75 -15.49
C PRO A 122 3.67 3.89 -14.46
N GLU A 123 4.89 3.47 -14.80
CA GLU A 123 6.05 3.47 -13.88
C GLU A 123 6.41 4.84 -13.28
N GLU A 124 5.82 5.93 -13.77
CA GLU A 124 6.08 7.30 -13.34
C GLU A 124 4.92 7.96 -12.59
N VAL A 125 3.89 7.22 -12.13
CA VAL A 125 2.84 7.82 -11.30
C VAL A 125 3.45 8.46 -10.06
N ARG A 126 3.19 9.75 -9.88
CA ARG A 126 3.59 10.51 -8.70
C ARG A 126 2.38 10.81 -7.83
N ILE A 127 2.59 10.67 -6.53
CA ILE A 127 1.64 11.07 -5.51
C ILE A 127 2.19 12.31 -4.84
N ARG A 128 1.39 13.37 -4.78
CA ARG A 128 1.79 14.63 -4.15
C ARG A 128 1.00 14.83 -2.87
N VAL A 129 1.70 15.17 -1.79
CA VAL A 129 1.08 15.66 -0.57
C VAL A 129 1.20 17.17 -0.53
N ALA A 130 0.06 17.83 -0.44
CA ALA A 130 -0.03 19.28 -0.38
C ALA A 130 -0.85 19.70 0.85
N ILE A 131 -0.57 20.89 1.36
CA ILE A 131 -1.40 21.57 2.35
C ILE A 131 -2.04 22.79 1.70
N ASN A 132 -3.26 23.12 2.09
CA ASN A 132 -3.90 24.38 1.71
C ASN A 132 -3.97 25.27 2.95
N LEU A 133 -3.28 26.41 2.91
CA LEU A 133 -3.26 27.43 3.96
C LEU A 133 -3.72 28.74 3.33
N ASP A 134 -4.85 29.27 3.80
CA ASP A 134 -5.40 30.56 3.36
C ASP A 134 -5.55 30.71 1.83
N GLY A 135 -5.93 29.63 1.15
CA GLY A 135 -6.12 29.59 -0.31
C GLY A 135 -4.82 29.40 -1.11
N VAL A 136 -3.67 29.42 -0.45
CA VAL A 136 -2.37 29.09 -1.03
C VAL A 136 -2.07 27.62 -0.75
N ALA A 137 -1.85 26.87 -1.83
CA ALA A 137 -1.58 25.44 -1.71
C ALA A 137 -0.10 25.17 -1.96
N THR A 138 0.56 24.63 -0.94
CA THR A 138 1.99 24.36 -0.90
C THR A 138 2.19 22.85 -0.97
N ASP A 139 3.00 22.41 -1.95
CA ASP A 139 3.43 21.01 -2.06
C ASP A 139 4.46 20.76 -0.93
N LEU A 140 4.20 19.76 -0.08
CA LEU A 140 5.07 19.42 1.05
C LEU A 140 6.06 18.31 0.73
N THR A 141 5.58 17.27 0.05
CA THR A 141 6.39 16.13 -0.36
C THR A 141 5.75 15.45 -1.58
N ALA A 142 6.58 14.80 -2.38
CA ALA A 142 6.14 13.93 -3.46
C ALA A 142 6.64 12.51 -3.21
N GLY A 143 5.90 11.53 -3.70
CA GLY A 143 6.29 10.14 -3.69
C GLY A 143 6.14 9.54 -5.08
N ARG A 144 7.01 8.61 -5.44
CA ARG A 144 6.91 7.84 -6.68
C ARG A 144 6.25 6.50 -6.38
N VAL A 145 5.23 6.15 -7.16
CA VAL A 145 4.58 4.84 -7.03
C VAL A 145 5.48 3.77 -7.64
N ASN A 146 5.85 2.79 -6.82
CA ASN A 146 6.52 1.60 -7.29
C ASN A 146 5.51 0.65 -7.93
N VAL A 147 5.37 0.80 -9.24
CA VAL A 147 4.41 0.06 -10.07
C VAL A 147 4.77 -1.42 -10.24
N ARG A 148 5.91 -1.89 -9.71
CA ARG A 148 6.42 -3.26 -9.91
C ARG A 148 5.29 -4.29 -9.71
N ARG A 149 4.72 -4.75 -10.84
CA ARG A 149 3.66 -5.78 -10.94
C ARG A 149 4.17 -7.18 -10.59
N GLY A 150 5.34 -7.30 -9.97
CA GLY A 150 5.84 -8.55 -9.42
C GLY A 150 5.10 -8.86 -8.13
N GLY A 151 4.51 -10.07 -8.04
CA GLY A 151 3.85 -10.53 -6.82
C GLY A 151 4.73 -10.34 -5.58
N ALA A 152 4.11 -10.25 -4.40
CA ALA A 152 4.78 -9.95 -3.14
C ALA A 152 6.08 -10.76 -2.91
N LEU A 153 6.13 -12.00 -3.42
CA LEU A 153 7.31 -12.87 -3.41
C LEU A 153 8.53 -12.28 -4.15
N ARG A 154 8.36 -11.75 -5.36
CA ARG A 154 9.47 -11.18 -6.14
C ARG A 154 10.00 -9.91 -5.47
N SER A 155 9.10 -9.07 -4.99
CA SER A 155 9.47 -7.85 -4.26
C SER A 155 10.18 -8.18 -2.93
N PHE A 156 9.69 -9.17 -2.19
CA PHE A 156 10.34 -9.64 -0.96
C PHE A 156 11.75 -10.17 -1.24
N TYR A 157 11.90 -10.97 -2.29
CA TYR A 157 13.19 -11.51 -2.71
C TYR A 157 14.17 -10.42 -3.12
N GLU A 158 13.76 -9.44 -3.92
CA GLU A 158 14.66 -8.36 -4.35
C GLU A 158 15.11 -7.47 -3.19
N VAL A 159 14.20 -7.13 -2.26
CA VAL A 159 14.51 -6.30 -1.08
C VAL A 159 15.41 -7.06 -0.09
N ASN A 160 15.14 -8.33 0.15
CA ASN A 160 15.84 -9.13 1.17
C ASN A 160 16.86 -10.10 0.56
N LYS A 161 17.26 -9.88 -0.70
CA LYS A 161 18.08 -10.82 -1.49
C LYS A 161 19.33 -11.25 -0.73
N TYR A 162 20.02 -10.29 -0.13
CA TYR A 162 21.24 -10.54 0.61
C TYR A 162 20.99 -11.40 1.85
N ALA A 163 20.03 -11.01 2.69
CA ALA A 163 19.69 -11.76 3.89
C ALA A 163 19.22 -13.18 3.55
N LEU A 164 18.31 -13.33 2.58
CA LEU A 164 17.79 -14.64 2.14
C LEU A 164 18.89 -15.56 1.61
N ASN A 165 19.80 -15.02 0.80
CA ASN A 165 20.91 -15.80 0.25
C ASN A 165 21.91 -16.21 1.35
N VAL A 166 22.24 -15.30 2.28
CA VAL A 166 23.13 -15.59 3.41
C VAL A 166 22.52 -16.65 4.33
N THR A 167 21.24 -16.51 4.71
CA THR A 167 20.55 -17.49 5.55
C THR A 167 20.47 -18.85 4.86
N SER A 168 20.22 -18.88 3.55
CA SER A 168 20.25 -20.13 2.76
C SER A 168 21.63 -20.77 2.71
N LEU A 169 22.68 -19.96 2.52
CA LEU A 169 24.07 -20.44 2.51
C LEU A 169 24.47 -21.03 3.86
N VAL A 170 24.18 -20.31 4.95
CA VAL A 170 24.44 -20.79 6.32
C VAL A 170 23.70 -22.11 6.55
N LEU A 171 22.42 -22.19 6.16
CA LEU A 171 21.64 -23.42 6.29
C LEU A 171 22.29 -24.59 5.55
N VAL A 172 22.69 -24.40 4.29
CA VAL A 172 23.34 -25.44 3.48
C VAL A 172 24.66 -25.87 4.10
N VAL A 173 25.50 -24.93 4.52
CA VAL A 173 26.79 -25.22 5.16
C VAL A 173 26.61 -25.97 6.47
N THR A 174 25.67 -25.55 7.33
CA THR A 174 25.36 -26.25 8.58
C THR A 174 24.87 -27.67 8.31
N LEU A 175 24.03 -27.87 7.30
CA LEU A 175 23.56 -29.19 6.89
C LEU A 175 24.73 -30.08 6.43
N LEU A 176 25.65 -29.51 5.65
CA LEU A 176 26.84 -30.19 5.13
C LEU A 176 27.81 -30.59 6.24
N ILE A 177 28.13 -29.67 7.16
CA ILE A 177 29.03 -29.92 8.30
C ILE A 177 28.46 -31.02 9.18
N PHE A 178 27.15 -30.99 9.46
CA PHE A 178 26.54 -32.02 10.31
C PHE A 178 26.54 -33.40 9.64
N LEU A 179 26.31 -33.47 8.32
CA LEU A 179 26.39 -34.71 7.55
C LEU A 179 27.81 -35.29 7.50
N LEU A 180 28.84 -34.44 7.41
CA LEU A 180 30.23 -34.86 7.17
C LEU A 180 31.09 -35.00 8.43
N VAL A 181 30.83 -34.23 9.49
CA VAL A 181 31.75 -34.08 10.64
C VAL A 181 31.23 -34.80 11.89
N THR A 182 29.93 -35.11 12.00
CA THR A 182 29.38 -35.71 13.22
C THR A 182 29.76 -37.20 13.31
N PRO A 183 30.54 -37.62 14.32
CA PRO A 183 31.10 -38.98 14.38
C PRO A 183 30.02 -40.05 14.54
N ASP A 184 30.34 -41.27 14.12
CA ASP A 184 29.52 -42.49 14.24
C ASP A 184 29.34 -42.93 15.69
N SER A 185 28.51 -42.23 16.47
CA SER A 185 27.93 -42.83 17.67
C SER A 185 26.71 -43.65 17.27
N ASN A 186 26.72 -44.96 17.60
CA ASN A 186 25.67 -46.01 17.69
C ASN A 186 24.35 -45.93 16.86
N PHE A 187 24.22 -45.02 15.91
CA PHE A 187 23.09 -44.82 15.04
C PHE A 187 23.50 -45.27 13.64
N THR A 188 22.73 -46.18 13.04
CA THR A 188 22.83 -46.48 11.62
C THR A 188 22.68 -45.18 10.80
N PRO A 189 23.23 -45.09 9.57
CA PRO A 189 23.10 -43.89 8.73
C PRO A 189 21.65 -43.42 8.55
N LEU A 190 20.68 -44.34 8.57
CA LEU A 190 19.24 -44.06 8.62
C LEU A 190 18.77 -43.44 9.95
N GLY A 191 19.26 -43.92 11.10
CA GLY A 191 18.95 -43.36 12.42
C GLY A 191 19.51 -41.95 12.61
N LYS A 192 20.69 -41.68 12.03
CA LYS A 192 21.22 -40.31 11.93
C LYS A 192 20.31 -39.44 11.09
N PHE A 193 19.86 -39.91 9.93
CA PHE A 193 18.94 -39.17 9.05
C PHE A 193 17.61 -38.85 9.75
N TYR A 194 17.03 -39.79 10.50
CA TYR A 194 15.77 -39.59 11.24
C TYR A 194 15.90 -38.68 12.47
N GLY A 195 16.99 -38.78 13.24
CA GLY A 195 17.25 -37.87 14.37
C GLY A 195 17.55 -36.43 13.92
N LEU A 196 18.26 -36.32 12.81
CA LEU A 196 18.60 -35.08 12.10
C LEU A 196 17.35 -34.48 11.44
N SER A 197 16.50 -35.29 10.80
CA SER A 197 15.18 -34.85 10.33
C SER A 197 14.21 -34.53 11.47
N GLY A 198 14.50 -34.86 12.72
CA GLY A 198 13.71 -34.37 13.86
C GLY A 198 14.15 -32.97 14.29
N ARG A 199 15.46 -32.79 14.51
CA ARG A 199 16.04 -31.54 15.03
C ARG A 199 16.23 -30.46 13.97
N ILE A 200 16.75 -30.83 12.79
CA ILE A 200 16.87 -29.92 11.65
C ILE A 200 15.50 -29.57 11.12
N LEU A 201 14.56 -30.52 11.02
CA LEU A 201 13.19 -30.17 10.62
C LEU A 201 12.55 -29.21 11.62
N SER A 202 12.81 -29.33 12.93
CA SER A 202 12.31 -28.37 13.92
C SER A 202 12.94 -26.98 13.75
N ALA A 203 14.26 -26.90 13.56
CA ALA A 203 14.96 -25.63 13.35
C ALA A 203 14.65 -25.00 11.99
N VAL A 204 14.48 -25.81 10.95
CA VAL A 204 14.09 -25.39 9.60
C VAL A 204 12.61 -25.03 9.58
N LEU A 205 11.72 -25.74 10.27
CA LEU A 205 10.31 -25.35 10.44
C LEU A 205 10.22 -24.02 11.17
N LEU A 206 10.96 -23.82 12.26
CA LEU A 206 10.95 -22.56 12.98
C LEU A 206 11.46 -21.42 12.10
N ASN A 207 12.59 -21.62 11.40
CA ASN A 207 13.12 -20.61 10.48
C ASN A 207 12.19 -20.36 9.29
N ALA A 208 11.57 -21.39 8.72
CA ALA A 208 10.58 -21.26 7.65
C ALA A 208 9.33 -20.54 8.15
N LEU A 209 8.87 -20.82 9.38
CA LEU A 209 7.75 -20.12 10.01
C LEU A 209 8.08 -18.64 10.24
N LEU A 210 9.28 -18.33 10.71
CA LEU A 210 9.76 -16.96 10.85
C LEU A 210 9.83 -16.25 9.49
N LEU A 211 10.32 -16.94 8.46
CA LEU A 211 10.42 -16.41 7.10
C LEU A 211 9.05 -16.18 6.47
N VAL A 212 8.10 -17.10 6.69
CA VAL A 212 6.70 -16.96 6.29
C VAL A 212 6.04 -15.82 7.07
N SER A 213 6.29 -15.68 8.36
CA SER A 213 5.78 -14.57 9.18
C SER A 213 6.33 -13.22 8.69
N GLN A 214 7.63 -13.13 8.43
CA GLN A 214 8.26 -11.95 7.84
C GLN A 214 7.72 -11.66 6.43
N PHE A 215 7.50 -12.70 5.62
CA PHE A 215 6.89 -12.56 4.31
C PHE A 215 5.46 -12.06 4.40
N LEU A 216 4.63 -12.60 5.30
CA LEU A 216 3.26 -12.13 5.52
C LEU A 216 3.24 -10.69 6.04
N PHE A 217 4.17 -10.34 6.93
CA PHE A 217 4.35 -8.98 7.41
C PHE A 217 4.73 -8.04 6.27
N PHE A 218 5.70 -8.43 5.43
CA PHE A 218 6.13 -7.66 4.25
C PHE A 218 5.01 -7.56 3.22
N ALA A 219 4.32 -8.66 2.90
CA ALA A 219 3.21 -8.66 1.95
C ALA A 219 2.05 -7.77 2.43
N ARG A 220 1.93 -7.56 3.74
CA ARG A 220 0.94 -6.67 4.35
C ARG A 220 1.39 -5.21 4.49
N HIS A 221 2.70 -4.96 4.65
CA HIS A 221 3.25 -3.63 4.94
C HIS A 221 4.28 -3.15 3.91
N ARG A 222 4.28 -3.73 2.71
CA ARG A 222 5.20 -3.30 1.65
C ARG A 222 4.97 -1.83 1.34
N GLN A 223 6.06 -1.07 1.30
CA GLN A 223 6.01 0.31 0.84
C GLN A 223 5.78 0.30 -0.66
N VAL A 224 4.66 0.91 -1.06
CA VAL A 224 4.26 1.03 -2.46
C VAL A 224 4.66 2.38 -3.04
N ILE A 225 4.93 3.35 -2.16
CA ILE A 225 5.31 4.72 -2.52
C ILE A 225 6.70 4.98 -1.94
N ASP A 226 7.64 5.34 -2.80
CA ASP A 226 8.94 5.88 -2.37
C ASP A 226 8.78 7.38 -2.17
N TRP A 227 8.62 7.81 -0.92
CA TRP A 227 8.54 9.22 -0.57
C TRP A 227 9.90 9.91 -0.72
N GLU A 228 9.90 11.08 -1.36
CA GLU A 228 11.05 11.97 -1.37
C GLU A 228 11.31 12.44 0.07
N LYS A 229 12.58 12.34 0.50
CA LYS A 229 12.98 12.80 1.83
C LYS A 229 12.71 14.31 1.93
N PRO A 230 12.12 14.78 3.05
CA PRO A 230 11.88 16.20 3.28
C PRO A 230 13.19 16.99 3.36
#